data_AF-A0A6B8M9X7-F1
#
_entry.id   AF-A0A6B8M9X7-F1
#
_cell.length_a   1.000
_cell.length_b   1.000
_cell.length_c   1.000
_cell.angle_alpha   90.00
_cell.angle_beta   90.00
_cell.angle_gamma   90.00
#
_symmetry.space_group_name_H-M   'P 1'
#
loop_
_entity.id
_entity.type
_entity.pdbx_description
1 polymer ?
#
loop_
_entity_poly.entity_id
_entity_poly.type
_entity_poly.pdbx_seq_one_letter_code
_entity_poly.pdbx_strand_id
1 'polypeptide(L)'
;MAFTASAPGLRAFSLGLTAPGAGFLFWAAPGGDSFGPHLAMAAGAASAFGLALLLWFATGAVVAPVAAWLGAALLAAFCGDRAFSNETAQAAPIVMLTLLDAALIVAIVSGQRALTRRKVANAYLAKAAPIAAAFESTPFAHAELSLDDVSLLRLLLDRALQPIDKFEGFEWIDQYQTAAIRYQLNFMSYALSIAQAERLPAFRAYLTEAQRALVLKQLDPRVWRYWRYENLLGHLRPGGDPIPRGNIMFTGFLAMQIALYEASSGETSFDAPASLRFVERDGAAHAYRYEDLIGILATGFQNSPFGLLPCEPNWIYPLCNMISACAIRAFDARRGERNWDAVAPVFRAGLENDFIAPDGALTPFLSSLTGASAPITGGVVMQTFPCLYLDALFPDIAERQWLLARRALSQGDIRRPHWLIDTGNYRFSRAAGYAASAAAAAELGDQDMAARLLSALDEDCPRVLRDGVAHRPCASLWAHAVEMFARCTTSGSLRRLVAHPAKRSGPFISAAAYPGILPAKAIADDGALCAVLYPGAGAGLRTLTLGGLKPGGAYVARAHETQNIEADDTGEAPIRLLVDGRTELLVHPAA
;
A
#
# COMPACT_ATOMS: atom_id res chain seq x y z
N MET A 1 -40.65 -21.17 -14.96
CA MET A 1 -39.92 -22.20 -15.71
C MET A 1 -39.61 -23.45 -14.89
N ALA A 2 -39.14 -23.37 -13.63
CA ALA A 2 -38.73 -24.56 -12.86
C ALA A 2 -39.82 -25.63 -12.64
N PHE A 3 -41.10 -25.24 -12.52
CA PHE A 3 -42.20 -26.17 -12.25
C PHE A 3 -42.93 -26.68 -13.52
N THR A 4 -42.55 -26.19 -14.71
CA THR A 4 -43.24 -26.52 -15.98
C THR A 4 -42.46 -27.48 -16.88
N ALA A 5 -41.21 -27.80 -16.54
CA ALA A 5 -40.40 -28.77 -17.31
C ALA A 5 -40.91 -30.21 -17.09
N SER A 6 -40.96 -31.01 -18.15
CA SER A 6 -41.42 -32.41 -18.10
C SER A 6 -40.37 -33.36 -17.54
N ALA A 7 -39.08 -33.07 -17.71
CA ALA A 7 -37.98 -33.90 -17.24
C ALA A 7 -37.57 -33.55 -15.79
N PRO A 8 -37.52 -34.52 -14.85
CA PRO A 8 -37.06 -34.31 -13.47
C PRO A 8 -35.69 -33.65 -13.35
N GLY A 9 -34.73 -34.03 -14.20
CA GLY A 9 -33.40 -33.41 -14.25
C GLY A 9 -33.44 -31.92 -14.60
N LEU A 10 -34.32 -31.48 -15.49
CA LEU A 10 -34.48 -30.06 -15.83
C LEU A 10 -35.09 -29.27 -14.66
N ARG A 11 -35.95 -29.89 -13.85
CA ARG A 11 -36.49 -29.27 -12.63
C ARG A 11 -35.41 -29.11 -11.58
N ALA A 12 -34.60 -30.15 -11.35
CA ALA A 12 -33.46 -30.10 -10.43
C ALA A 12 -32.42 -29.05 -10.87
N PHE A 13 -32.10 -28.98 -12.16
CA PHE A 13 -31.24 -27.93 -12.74
C PHE A 13 -31.80 -26.54 -12.47
N SER A 14 -33.08 -26.33 -12.82
CA SER A 14 -33.75 -25.04 -12.65
C SER A 14 -33.78 -24.60 -11.18
N LEU A 15 -33.97 -25.55 -10.25
CA LEU A 15 -33.89 -25.27 -8.82
C LEU A 15 -32.46 -24.94 -8.40
N GLY A 16 -31.45 -25.65 -8.93
CA GLY A 16 -30.03 -25.35 -8.70
C GLY A 16 -29.61 -23.97 -9.20
N LEU A 17 -30.28 -23.40 -10.20
CA LEU A 17 -30.04 -22.01 -10.63
C LEU A 17 -30.56 -20.96 -9.62
N THR A 18 -31.46 -21.32 -8.71
CA THR A 18 -32.03 -20.37 -7.73
C THR A 18 -31.11 -20.14 -6.54
N ALA A 19 -30.40 -21.18 -6.09
CA ALA A 19 -29.40 -21.08 -5.03
C ALA A 19 -28.36 -22.23 -5.12
N PRO A 20 -27.10 -21.99 -4.72
CA PRO A 20 -26.06 -23.02 -4.71
C PRO A 20 -26.48 -24.24 -3.90
N GLY A 21 -26.51 -25.41 -4.55
CA GLY A 21 -26.90 -26.69 -3.92
C GLY A 21 -28.40 -26.97 -3.85
N ALA A 22 -29.28 -26.00 -4.18
CA ALA A 22 -30.74 -26.20 -4.09
C ALA A 22 -31.26 -27.30 -5.03
N GLY A 23 -30.61 -27.53 -6.16
CA GLY A 23 -30.96 -28.61 -7.08
C GLY A 23 -30.87 -30.01 -6.45
N PHE A 24 -29.96 -30.23 -5.49
CA PHE A 24 -29.86 -31.52 -4.79
C PHE A 24 -31.02 -31.75 -3.82
N LEU A 25 -31.63 -30.68 -3.28
CA LEU A 25 -32.80 -30.79 -2.39
C LEU A 25 -34.03 -31.37 -3.10
N PHE A 26 -34.12 -31.23 -4.42
CA PHE A 26 -35.16 -31.88 -5.24
C PHE A 26 -35.15 -33.41 -5.08
N TRP A 27 -33.96 -34.00 -4.92
CA TRP A 27 -33.74 -35.45 -4.77
C TRP A 27 -33.69 -35.92 -3.31
N ALA A 28 -33.78 -35.00 -2.36
CA ALA A 28 -33.75 -35.27 -0.92
C ALA A 28 -35.17 -35.58 -0.40
N ALA A 29 -35.77 -36.69 -0.84
CA ALA A 29 -37.10 -37.10 -0.38
C ALA A 29 -37.07 -37.53 1.11
N PRO A 30 -37.83 -36.87 2.02
CA PRO A 30 -37.85 -37.23 3.44
C PRO A 30 -38.24 -38.70 3.65
N GLY A 31 -37.47 -39.42 4.49
CA GLY A 31 -37.72 -40.83 4.79
C GLY A 31 -37.21 -41.84 3.74
N GLY A 32 -36.60 -41.38 2.64
CA GLY A 32 -35.91 -42.25 1.68
C GLY A 32 -34.41 -42.40 1.94
N ASP A 33 -33.83 -43.51 1.51
CA ASP A 33 -32.38 -43.81 1.66
C ASP A 33 -31.47 -42.77 0.98
N SER A 34 -32.01 -42.02 0.03
CA SER A 34 -31.31 -40.96 -0.70
C SER A 34 -31.35 -39.59 -0.01
N PHE A 35 -32.07 -39.43 1.11
CA PHE A 35 -32.23 -38.14 1.80
C PHE A 35 -30.89 -37.58 2.30
N GLY A 36 -30.19 -38.34 3.14
CA GLY A 36 -28.92 -37.93 3.75
C GLY A 36 -27.84 -37.58 2.72
N PRO A 37 -27.58 -38.44 1.71
CA PRO A 37 -26.60 -38.16 0.66
C PRO A 37 -26.86 -36.87 -0.12
N HIS A 38 -28.10 -36.60 -0.54
CA HIS A 38 -28.39 -35.37 -1.30
C HIS A 38 -28.38 -34.12 -0.43
N LEU A 39 -28.74 -34.22 0.86
CA LEU A 39 -28.55 -33.13 1.81
C LEU A 39 -27.06 -32.79 1.98
N ALA A 40 -26.20 -33.82 2.07
CA ALA A 40 -24.75 -33.63 2.11
C ALA A 40 -24.22 -33.01 0.81
N MET A 41 -24.74 -33.40 -0.36
CA MET A 41 -24.40 -32.77 -1.64
C MET A 41 -24.85 -31.31 -1.72
N ALA A 42 -26.04 -30.98 -1.20
CA ALA A 42 -26.52 -29.60 -1.12
C ALA A 42 -25.61 -28.73 -0.24
N ALA A 43 -25.27 -29.22 0.96
CA ALA A 43 -24.36 -28.54 1.88
C ALA A 43 -22.94 -28.42 1.30
N GLY A 44 -22.46 -29.47 0.63
CA GLY A 44 -21.16 -29.48 -0.06
C GLY A 44 -21.11 -28.47 -1.20
N ALA A 45 -22.16 -28.36 -2.01
CA ALA A 45 -22.27 -27.37 -3.08
C ALA A 45 -22.32 -25.94 -2.55
N ALA A 46 -23.08 -25.68 -1.48
CA ALA A 46 -23.10 -24.39 -0.81
C ALA A 46 -21.73 -24.02 -0.24
N SER A 47 -21.03 -24.99 0.37
CA SER A 47 -19.67 -24.81 0.89
C SER A 47 -18.65 -24.53 -0.22
N ALA A 48 -18.72 -25.27 -1.33
CA ALA A 48 -17.87 -25.07 -2.50
C ALA A 48 -18.09 -23.68 -3.11
N PHE A 49 -19.34 -23.22 -3.19
CA PHE A 49 -19.65 -21.86 -3.61
C PHE A 49 -19.09 -20.81 -2.64
N GLY A 50 -19.22 -21.01 -1.32
CA GLY A 50 -18.61 -20.15 -0.31
C GLY A 50 -17.09 -20.05 -0.44
N LEU A 51 -16.40 -21.17 -0.66
CA LEU A 51 -14.96 -21.20 -0.95
C LEU A 51 -14.63 -20.49 -2.27
N ALA A 52 -15.48 -20.62 -3.29
CA ALA A 52 -15.29 -19.94 -4.56
C ALA A 52 -15.46 -18.41 -4.44
N LEU A 53 -16.34 -17.93 -3.56
CA LEU A 53 -16.43 -16.50 -3.21
C LEU A 53 -15.15 -16.00 -2.53
N LEU A 54 -14.59 -16.78 -1.59
CA LEU A 54 -13.31 -16.45 -0.96
C LEU A 54 -12.17 -16.41 -1.98
N LEU A 55 -12.13 -17.36 -2.92
CA LEU A 55 -11.15 -17.36 -4.01
C LEU A 55 -11.30 -16.17 -4.94
N TRP A 56 -12.54 -15.81 -5.29
CA TRP A 56 -12.83 -14.61 -6.08
C TRP A 56 -12.35 -13.34 -5.36
N PHE A 57 -12.61 -13.22 -4.06
CA PHE A 57 -12.08 -12.12 -3.26
C PHE A 57 -10.54 -12.11 -3.24
N ALA A 58 -9.91 -13.27 -3.02
CA ALA A 58 -8.47 -13.38 -2.88
C ALA A 58 -7.66 -13.20 -4.18
N THR A 59 -8.27 -13.42 -5.35
CA THR A 59 -7.52 -13.48 -6.63
C THR A 59 -8.19 -12.75 -7.79
N GLY A 60 -9.37 -12.14 -7.56
CA GLY A 60 -10.18 -11.56 -8.63
C GLY A 60 -10.86 -12.57 -9.56
N ALA A 61 -10.71 -13.89 -9.33
CA ALA A 61 -11.24 -14.96 -10.20
C ALA A 61 -12.78 -15.08 -10.18
N VAL A 62 -13.48 -14.17 -10.85
CA VAL A 62 -14.95 -14.12 -10.91
C VAL A 62 -15.59 -15.38 -11.52
N VAL A 63 -14.83 -16.13 -12.33
CA VAL A 63 -15.26 -17.41 -12.90
C VAL A 63 -15.50 -18.47 -11.81
N ALA A 64 -14.77 -18.42 -10.69
CA ALA A 64 -14.86 -19.44 -9.65
C ALA A 64 -16.28 -19.59 -9.07
N PRO A 65 -16.94 -18.53 -8.55
CA PRO A 65 -18.29 -18.65 -8.01
C PRO A 65 -19.31 -19.06 -9.07
N VAL A 66 -19.16 -18.55 -10.30
CA VAL A 66 -20.06 -18.90 -11.42
C VAL A 66 -19.94 -20.38 -11.76
N ALA A 67 -18.72 -20.90 -11.89
CA ALA A 67 -18.46 -22.31 -12.20
C ALA A 67 -18.91 -23.25 -11.06
N ALA A 68 -18.66 -22.87 -9.80
CA ALA A 68 -19.11 -23.66 -8.65
C ALA A 68 -20.63 -23.76 -8.59
N TRP A 69 -21.34 -22.65 -8.84
CA TRP A 69 -22.80 -22.62 -8.84
C TRP A 69 -23.38 -23.40 -10.03
N LEU A 70 -22.99 -23.05 -11.27
CA LEU A 70 -23.51 -23.71 -12.47
C LEU A 70 -23.15 -25.19 -12.51
N GLY A 71 -21.92 -25.55 -12.09
CA GLY A 71 -21.48 -26.93 -11.97
C GLY A 71 -22.34 -27.73 -10.99
N ALA A 72 -22.66 -27.17 -9.82
CA ALA A 72 -23.56 -27.80 -8.85
C ALA A 72 -24.98 -27.97 -9.41
N ALA A 73 -25.51 -26.97 -10.12
CA ALA A 73 -26.82 -27.06 -10.76
C ALA A 73 -26.85 -28.16 -11.84
N LEU A 74 -25.81 -28.24 -12.68
CA LEU A 74 -25.67 -29.27 -13.71
C LEU A 74 -25.56 -30.67 -13.10
N LEU A 75 -24.71 -30.84 -12.07
CA LEU A 75 -24.57 -32.13 -11.39
C LEU A 75 -25.89 -32.61 -10.79
N ALA A 76 -26.69 -31.71 -10.21
CA ALA A 76 -28.02 -32.05 -9.70
C ALA A 76 -28.99 -32.52 -10.80
N ALA A 77 -28.82 -32.05 -12.04
CA ALA A 77 -29.64 -32.47 -13.17
C ALA A 77 -29.43 -33.94 -13.55
N PHE A 78 -28.21 -34.45 -13.33
CA PHE A 78 -27.80 -35.82 -13.67
C PHE A 78 -28.04 -36.85 -12.56
N CYS A 79 -28.62 -36.46 -11.41
CA CYS A 79 -29.00 -37.41 -10.34
C CYS A 79 -30.29 -38.21 -10.63
N GLY A 80 -30.73 -38.25 -11.89
CA GLY A 80 -32.10 -38.52 -12.37
C GLY A 80 -32.76 -39.88 -12.07
N ASP A 81 -32.04 -40.84 -11.50
CA ASP A 81 -32.52 -42.21 -11.31
C ASP A 81 -33.14 -42.47 -9.93
N ARG A 82 -33.50 -41.42 -9.17
CA ARG A 82 -33.85 -41.50 -7.75
C ARG A 82 -35.22 -40.91 -7.43
N ALA A 83 -35.85 -41.36 -6.34
CA ALA A 83 -37.09 -40.78 -5.84
C ALA A 83 -36.91 -39.28 -5.54
N PHE A 84 -37.90 -38.46 -5.91
CA PHE A 84 -37.89 -37.00 -5.73
C PHE A 84 -39.07 -36.54 -4.86
N SER A 85 -38.94 -35.38 -4.21
CA SER A 85 -40.02 -34.76 -3.42
C SER A 85 -40.39 -33.38 -3.97
N ASN A 86 -41.68 -33.21 -4.29
CA ASN A 86 -42.20 -31.89 -4.69
C ASN A 86 -42.23 -30.90 -3.52
N GLU A 87 -42.36 -31.39 -2.29
CA GLU A 87 -42.40 -30.55 -1.08
C GLU A 87 -41.03 -29.90 -0.83
N THR A 88 -39.95 -30.67 -0.94
CA THR A 88 -38.58 -30.12 -0.78
C THR A 88 -38.21 -29.19 -1.93
N ALA A 89 -38.71 -29.47 -3.14
CA ALA A 89 -38.56 -28.59 -4.29
C ALA A 89 -39.26 -27.23 -4.11
N GLN A 90 -40.41 -27.20 -3.41
CA GLN A 90 -41.14 -25.97 -3.09
C GLN A 90 -40.56 -25.23 -1.88
N ALA A 91 -39.93 -25.94 -0.95
CA ALA A 91 -39.31 -25.34 0.23
C ALA A 91 -38.06 -24.50 -0.11
N ALA A 92 -37.25 -24.93 -1.07
CA ALA A 92 -36.00 -24.24 -1.45
C ALA A 92 -36.16 -22.74 -1.83
N PRO A 93 -37.09 -22.32 -2.72
CA PRO A 93 -37.29 -20.90 -3.00
C PRO A 93 -37.82 -20.12 -1.79
N ILE A 94 -38.65 -20.74 -0.94
CA ILE A 94 -39.13 -20.12 0.30
C ILE A 94 -37.96 -19.85 1.24
N VAL A 95 -37.09 -20.85 1.46
CA VAL A 95 -35.88 -20.71 2.28
C VAL A 95 -35.00 -19.59 1.74
N MET A 96 -34.78 -19.53 0.42
CA MET A 96 -33.97 -18.47 -0.18
C MET A 96 -34.58 -17.08 0.04
N LEU A 97 -35.89 -16.92 -0.16
CA LEU A 97 -36.57 -15.65 0.12
C LEU A 97 -36.46 -15.27 1.60
N THR A 98 -36.64 -16.21 2.52
CA THR A 98 -36.48 -15.93 3.96
C THR A 98 -35.05 -15.52 4.33
N LEU A 99 -34.03 -16.08 3.68
CA LEU A 99 -32.63 -15.68 3.88
C LEU A 99 -32.37 -14.27 3.33
N LEU A 100 -32.94 -13.93 2.17
CA LEU A 100 -32.88 -12.58 1.60
C LEU A 100 -33.57 -11.55 2.49
N ASP A 101 -34.76 -11.88 3.02
CA ASP A 101 -35.49 -11.04 3.96
C ASP A 101 -34.70 -10.83 5.26
N ALA A 102 -34.11 -11.90 5.79
CA ALA A 102 -33.24 -11.82 6.97
C ALA A 102 -32.02 -10.93 6.71
N ALA A 103 -31.36 -11.08 5.55
CA ALA A 103 -30.23 -10.23 5.15
C ALA A 103 -30.64 -8.76 5.02
N LEU A 104 -31.82 -8.48 4.44
CA LEU A 104 -32.38 -7.13 4.33
C LEU A 104 -32.67 -6.53 5.71
N ILE A 105 -33.27 -7.30 6.62
CA ILE A 105 -33.53 -6.87 8.01
C ILE A 105 -32.20 -6.53 8.71
N VAL A 106 -31.18 -7.39 8.57
CA VAL A 106 -29.85 -7.13 9.13
C VAL A 106 -29.26 -5.84 8.55
N ALA A 107 -29.39 -5.60 7.25
CA ALA A 107 -28.92 -4.37 6.59
C ALA A 107 -29.66 -3.11 7.10
N ILE A 108 -30.97 -3.18 7.29
CA ILE A 108 -31.77 -2.07 7.83
C ILE A 108 -31.35 -1.78 9.28
N VAL A 109 -31.25 -2.81 10.12
CA VAL A 109 -30.86 -2.66 11.54
C VAL A 109 -29.43 -2.15 11.66
N SER A 110 -28.50 -2.65 10.85
CA SER A 110 -27.11 -2.17 10.83
C SER A 110 -27.03 -0.70 10.38
N GLY A 111 -27.82 -0.31 9.36
CA GLY A 111 -27.95 1.07 8.92
C GLY A 111 -28.47 1.99 10.02
N GLN A 112 -29.53 1.60 10.74
CA GLN A 112 -30.06 2.38 11.87
C GLN A 112 -29.03 2.54 13.01
N ARG A 113 -28.27 1.48 13.31
CA ARG A 113 -27.16 1.53 14.27
C ARG A 113 -26.06 2.47 13.80
N ALA A 114 -25.70 2.44 12.51
CA ALA A 114 -24.71 3.33 11.92
C ALA A 114 -25.14 4.80 12.02
N LEU A 115 -26.42 5.10 11.75
CA LEU A 115 -26.98 6.46 11.92
C LEU A 115 -26.93 6.93 13.38
N THR A 116 -27.09 6.03 14.35
CA THR A 116 -26.92 6.36 15.76
C THR A 116 -25.47 6.65 16.11
N ARG A 117 -24.53 5.81 15.63
CA ARG A 117 -23.09 6.04 15.79
C ARG A 117 -22.65 7.35 15.13
N ARG A 118 -23.21 7.70 13.98
CA ARG A 118 -23.00 8.98 13.29
C ARG A 118 -23.29 10.17 14.20
N LYS A 119 -24.41 10.15 14.94
CA LYS A 119 -24.74 11.23 15.89
C LYS A 119 -23.68 11.35 16.99
N VAL A 120 -23.21 10.23 17.53
CA VAL A 120 -22.16 10.17 18.55
C VAL A 120 -20.81 10.63 18.00
N ALA A 121 -20.48 10.25 16.76
CA ALA A 121 -19.27 10.66 16.06
C ALA A 121 -19.27 12.17 15.81
N ASN A 122 -20.37 12.71 15.26
CA ASN A 122 -20.54 14.14 15.02
C ASN A 122 -20.47 14.97 16.31
N ALA A 123 -21.11 14.51 17.39
CA ALA A 123 -21.05 15.18 18.68
C ALA A 123 -19.65 15.20 19.29
N TYR A 124 -18.84 14.16 19.02
CA TYR A 124 -17.42 14.13 19.40
C TYR A 124 -16.59 15.07 18.53
N LEU A 125 -16.73 15.00 17.21
CA LEU A 125 -16.00 15.85 16.26
C LEU A 125 -16.27 17.34 16.49
N ALA A 126 -17.52 17.72 16.80
CA ALA A 126 -17.89 19.10 17.11
C ALA A 126 -17.20 19.67 18.37
N LYS A 127 -16.65 18.81 19.25
CA LYS A 127 -15.94 19.18 20.47
C LYS A 127 -14.43 18.93 20.39
N ALA A 128 -13.99 18.15 19.41
CA ALA A 128 -12.58 17.82 19.25
C ALA A 128 -11.82 19.07 18.81
N ALA A 129 -10.64 19.30 19.39
CA ALA A 129 -9.75 20.34 18.91
C ALA A 129 -9.25 19.95 17.51
N PRO A 130 -9.18 20.91 16.56
CA PRO A 130 -8.51 20.68 15.28
C PRO A 130 -7.06 20.29 15.51
N ILE A 131 -6.61 19.28 14.79
CA ILE A 131 -5.22 18.83 14.74
C ILE A 131 -4.40 19.81 13.91
N ALA A 132 -4.97 20.31 12.81
CA ALA A 132 -4.31 21.26 11.92
C ALA A 132 -3.93 22.59 12.59
N ALA A 133 -4.64 22.99 13.65
CA ALA A 133 -4.34 24.20 14.43
C ALA A 133 -3.32 23.99 15.55
N ALA A 134 -3.02 22.74 15.93
CA ALA A 134 -2.13 22.40 17.06
C ALA A 134 -0.66 22.24 16.65
N PHE A 135 -0.37 22.11 15.35
CA PHE A 135 0.97 21.84 14.85
C PHE A 135 1.32 22.83 13.74
N GLU A 136 1.73 24.03 14.13
CA GLU A 136 2.54 24.86 13.23
C GLU A 136 3.69 23.98 12.74
N SER A 137 3.87 23.94 11.42
CA SER A 137 4.98 23.22 10.80
C SER A 137 6.27 23.71 11.45
N THR A 138 6.83 22.90 12.35
CA THR A 138 8.16 23.18 12.86
C THR A 138 9.05 23.25 11.60
N PRO A 139 9.76 24.36 11.35
CA PRO A 139 10.66 24.44 10.20
C PRO A 139 11.55 23.22 10.21
N PHE A 140 11.90 22.67 9.03
CA PHE A 140 12.71 21.46 8.86
C PHE A 140 13.83 21.35 9.91
N ALA A 141 13.51 20.75 11.05
CA ALA A 141 14.51 20.29 11.97
C ALA A 141 14.96 18.98 11.34
N HIS A 142 15.91 19.09 10.41
CA HIS A 142 16.63 17.96 9.84
C HIS A 142 17.41 17.29 10.97
N ALA A 143 16.68 16.58 11.82
CA ALA A 143 17.18 15.86 12.96
C ALA A 143 18.07 14.74 12.43
N GLU A 144 19.11 14.44 13.19
CA GLU A 144 19.94 13.29 12.95
C GLU A 144 19.12 12.02 13.20
N LEU A 145 19.21 11.04 12.29
CA LEU A 145 18.70 9.70 12.52
C LEU A 145 19.43 9.09 13.72
N SER A 146 18.69 8.44 14.63
CA SER A 146 19.35 7.67 15.69
C SER A 146 20.13 6.49 15.09
N LEU A 147 21.10 5.95 15.84
CA LEU A 147 21.81 4.72 15.42
C LEU A 147 20.86 3.56 15.17
N ASP A 148 19.76 3.50 15.92
CA ASP A 148 18.69 2.53 15.74
C ASP A 148 18.03 2.70 14.37
N ASP A 149 17.68 3.93 14.01
CA ASP A 149 17.06 4.23 12.71
C ASP A 149 18.05 4.00 11.55
N VAL A 150 19.34 4.30 11.75
CA VAL A 150 20.40 3.97 10.78
C VAL A 150 20.51 2.46 10.59
N SER A 151 20.42 1.67 11.66
CA SER A 151 20.44 0.20 11.56
C SER A 151 19.20 -0.38 10.87
N LEU A 152 18.04 0.28 10.98
CA LEU A 152 16.82 -0.05 10.25
C LEU A 152 16.92 0.37 8.78
N LEU A 153 17.51 1.54 8.49
CA LEU A 153 17.78 2.00 7.13
C LEU A 153 18.63 0.98 6.36
N ARG A 154 19.66 0.43 7.02
CA ARG A 154 20.50 -0.63 6.43
C ARG A 154 19.71 -1.86 6.00
N LEU A 155 18.69 -2.27 6.76
CA LEU A 155 17.86 -3.42 6.39
C LEU A 155 17.24 -3.24 5.00
N LEU A 156 16.78 -2.02 4.71
CA LEU A 156 16.17 -1.67 3.42
C LEU A 156 17.24 -1.51 2.33
N LEU A 157 18.38 -0.88 2.65
CA LEU A 157 19.49 -0.68 1.71
C LEU A 157 20.14 -2.00 1.27
N ASP A 158 20.39 -2.93 2.19
CA ASP A 158 20.95 -4.26 1.91
C ASP A 158 20.12 -5.06 0.88
N ARG A 159 18.83 -4.74 0.76
CA ARG A 159 17.90 -5.34 -0.19
C ARG A 159 17.76 -4.53 -1.47
N ALA A 160 17.67 -3.22 -1.34
CA ALA A 160 17.52 -2.31 -2.47
C ALA A 160 18.76 -2.28 -3.37
N LEU A 161 19.97 -2.36 -2.80
CA LEU A 161 21.25 -2.29 -3.52
C LEU A 161 21.71 -3.63 -4.11
N GLN A 162 20.93 -4.69 -3.97
CA GLN A 162 21.21 -5.95 -4.66
C GLN A 162 21.08 -5.77 -6.18
N PRO A 163 21.79 -6.57 -7.00
CA PRO A 163 21.56 -6.61 -8.45
C PRO A 163 20.07 -6.74 -8.77
N ILE A 164 19.60 -6.15 -9.87
CA ILE A 164 18.16 -5.99 -10.15
C ILE A 164 17.42 -7.34 -10.14
N ASP A 165 18.04 -8.41 -10.63
CA ASP A 165 17.50 -9.77 -10.70
C ASP A 165 17.54 -10.55 -9.37
N LYS A 166 18.12 -9.96 -8.32
CA LYS A 166 18.34 -10.57 -7.00
C LYS A 166 17.36 -10.06 -5.94
N PHE A 167 16.93 -10.96 -5.07
CA PHE A 167 15.84 -10.73 -4.11
C PHE A 167 16.10 -11.44 -2.78
N GLU A 168 17.35 -11.55 -2.36
CA GLU A 168 17.70 -12.17 -1.09
C GLU A 168 17.12 -11.36 0.09
N GLY A 169 16.41 -12.05 0.98
CA GLY A 169 15.79 -11.43 2.14
C GLY A 169 14.45 -10.73 1.88
N PHE A 170 13.93 -10.77 0.64
CA PHE A 170 12.52 -10.45 0.37
C PHE A 170 11.61 -11.64 0.72
N GLU A 171 10.39 -11.35 1.15
CA GLU A 171 9.38 -12.38 1.44
C GLU A 171 8.61 -12.74 0.16
N TRP A 172 8.54 -14.03 -0.17
CA TRP A 172 7.78 -14.55 -1.32
C TRP A 172 6.68 -15.48 -0.82
N ILE A 173 5.50 -14.94 -0.54
CA ILE A 173 4.36 -15.70 0.00
C ILE A 173 3.31 -15.96 -1.06
N ASP A 174 2.83 -14.89 -1.70
CA ASP A 174 1.88 -14.94 -2.81
C ASP A 174 2.13 -13.76 -3.76
N GLN A 175 1.35 -13.66 -4.85
CA GLN A 175 1.40 -12.52 -5.79
C GLN A 175 0.04 -11.85 -6.03
N TYR A 176 -0.95 -12.12 -5.20
CA TYR A 176 -2.34 -11.69 -5.39
C TYR A 176 -2.84 -10.75 -4.29
N GLN A 177 -2.25 -10.80 -3.10
CA GLN A 177 -2.71 -10.10 -1.90
C GLN A 177 -1.56 -9.29 -1.26
N THR A 178 -1.78 -8.73 -0.06
CA THR A 178 -0.92 -7.71 0.56
C THR A 178 0.51 -8.17 0.87
N ALA A 179 0.79 -9.48 0.93
CA ALA A 179 2.13 -10.02 1.12
C ALA A 179 2.95 -10.14 -0.20
N ALA A 180 2.36 -9.76 -1.33
CA ALA A 180 3.06 -9.77 -2.62
C ALA A 180 4.30 -8.87 -2.61
N ILE A 181 5.34 -9.28 -3.33
CA ILE A 181 6.65 -8.62 -3.27
C ILE A 181 6.61 -7.14 -3.73
N ARG A 182 5.69 -6.80 -4.63
CA ARG A 182 5.51 -5.42 -5.10
C ARG A 182 5.24 -4.45 -3.96
N TYR A 183 4.44 -4.84 -2.97
CA TYR A 183 4.21 -4.01 -1.78
C TYR A 183 5.51 -3.77 -1.01
N GLN A 184 6.35 -4.79 -0.83
CA GLN A 184 7.65 -4.62 -0.18
C GLN A 184 8.53 -3.63 -0.95
N LEU A 185 8.62 -3.77 -2.27
CA LEU A 185 9.40 -2.86 -3.13
C LEU A 185 8.90 -1.41 -3.04
N ASN A 186 7.58 -1.20 -3.15
CA ASN A 186 6.98 0.12 -3.10
C ASN A 186 7.23 0.80 -1.74
N PHE A 187 6.89 0.12 -0.64
CA PHE A 187 6.99 0.72 0.69
C PHE A 187 8.44 0.91 1.15
N MET A 188 9.38 0.04 0.76
CA MET A 188 10.81 0.30 0.92
C MET A 188 11.21 1.60 0.22
N SER A 189 10.79 1.76 -1.05
CA SER A 189 11.13 2.96 -1.81
C SER A 189 10.52 4.20 -1.18
N TYR A 190 9.27 4.15 -0.73
CA TYR A 190 8.62 5.28 -0.04
C TYR A 190 9.37 5.68 1.22
N ALA A 191 9.77 4.70 2.05
CA ALA A 191 10.52 4.94 3.27
C ALA A 191 11.90 5.56 2.98
N LEU A 192 12.62 5.07 1.96
CA LEU A 192 13.89 5.64 1.53
C LEU A 192 13.72 7.07 0.99
N SER A 193 12.65 7.35 0.25
CA SER A 193 12.37 8.71 -0.24
C SER A 193 12.04 9.67 0.90
N ILE A 194 11.25 9.27 1.90
CA ILE A 194 11.02 10.10 3.10
C ILE A 194 12.32 10.33 3.88
N ALA A 195 13.11 9.28 4.11
CA ALA A 195 14.40 9.40 4.78
C ALA A 195 15.34 10.37 4.05
N GLN A 196 15.42 10.27 2.72
CA GLN A 196 16.18 11.20 1.90
C GLN A 196 15.61 12.62 1.98
N ALA A 197 14.30 12.79 1.87
CA ALA A 197 13.69 14.11 1.85
C ALA A 197 13.81 14.88 3.16
N GLU A 198 13.60 14.20 4.30
CA GLU A 198 13.44 14.82 5.61
C GLU A 198 14.73 14.80 6.44
N ARG A 199 15.61 13.83 6.22
CA ARG A 199 16.81 13.61 7.06
C ARG A 199 18.11 13.72 6.27
N LEU A 200 18.10 13.25 5.02
CA LEU A 200 19.31 13.10 4.19
C LEU A 200 19.22 13.83 2.82
N PRO A 201 18.70 15.07 2.73
CA PRO A 201 18.42 15.70 1.44
C PRO A 201 19.66 16.02 0.61
N ALA A 202 20.83 16.12 1.24
CA ALA A 202 22.11 16.30 0.59
C ALA A 202 22.93 15.00 0.49
N PHE A 203 22.30 13.83 0.64
CA PHE A 203 22.92 12.53 0.39
C PHE A 203 22.28 11.86 -0.83
N ARG A 204 22.97 11.90 -1.97
CA ARG A 204 22.48 11.26 -3.20
C ARG A 204 23.04 9.85 -3.32
N ALA A 205 24.36 9.70 -3.50
CA ALA A 205 25.12 8.45 -3.43
C ALA A 205 24.31 7.15 -3.63
N TYR A 206 24.50 6.15 -2.76
CA TYR A 206 23.79 4.88 -2.86
C TYR A 206 22.30 4.98 -2.46
N LEU A 207 21.86 6.06 -1.81
CA LEU A 207 20.46 6.20 -1.37
C LEU A 207 19.53 6.48 -2.54
N THR A 208 19.96 7.32 -3.49
CA THR A 208 19.27 7.54 -4.76
C THR A 208 19.36 6.29 -5.64
N GLU A 209 20.52 5.63 -5.69
CA GLU A 209 20.68 4.37 -6.41
C GLU A 209 19.72 3.28 -5.92
N ALA A 210 19.61 3.11 -4.60
CA ALA A 210 18.70 2.15 -3.97
C ALA A 210 17.24 2.38 -4.38
N GLN A 211 16.77 3.63 -4.38
CA GLN A 211 15.40 3.96 -4.81
C GLN A 211 15.20 3.67 -6.31
N ARG A 212 16.15 4.05 -7.17
CA ARG A 212 16.11 3.74 -8.59
C ARG A 212 16.09 2.22 -8.84
N ALA A 213 16.92 1.47 -8.11
CA ALA A 213 16.98 0.02 -8.20
C ALA A 213 15.65 -0.63 -7.80
N LEU A 214 14.97 -0.14 -6.76
CA LEU A 214 13.64 -0.62 -6.39
C LEU A 214 12.58 -0.36 -7.48
N VAL A 215 12.65 0.78 -8.20
CA VAL A 215 11.77 1.02 -9.36
C VAL A 215 12.06 0.01 -10.47
N LEU A 216 13.33 -0.20 -10.80
CA LEU A 216 13.74 -1.15 -11.83
C LEU A 216 13.39 -2.61 -11.47
N LYS A 217 13.41 -2.99 -10.19
CA LYS A 217 12.96 -4.31 -9.71
C LYS A 217 11.47 -4.56 -10.00
N GLN A 218 10.63 -3.53 -10.07
CA GLN A 218 9.21 -3.67 -10.45
C GLN A 218 9.04 -4.14 -11.89
N LEU A 219 10.04 -3.94 -12.75
CA LEU A 219 10.03 -4.38 -14.15
C LEU A 219 10.35 -5.87 -14.30
N ASP A 220 10.81 -6.54 -13.24
CA ASP A 220 11.11 -7.97 -13.27
C ASP A 220 9.82 -8.78 -13.54
N PRO A 221 9.82 -9.69 -14.55
CA PRO A 221 8.68 -10.55 -14.89
C PRO A 221 8.04 -11.29 -13.72
N ARG A 222 8.80 -11.64 -12.68
CA ARG A 222 8.27 -12.32 -11.48
C ARG A 222 7.31 -11.42 -10.70
N VAL A 223 7.47 -10.10 -10.79
CA VAL A 223 6.72 -9.13 -9.99
C VAL A 223 5.37 -8.78 -10.60
N TRP A 224 5.26 -8.69 -11.94
CA TRP A 224 4.05 -8.18 -12.61
C TRP A 224 3.26 -9.21 -13.42
N ARG A 225 3.85 -10.36 -13.81
CA ARG A 225 3.17 -11.33 -14.70
C ARG A 225 2.01 -12.09 -14.05
N TYR A 226 1.81 -11.95 -12.74
CA TYR A 226 0.60 -12.44 -12.07
C TYR A 226 -0.66 -11.85 -12.71
N TRP A 227 -0.58 -10.60 -13.21
CA TRP A 227 -1.70 -9.87 -13.79
C TRP A 227 -2.33 -10.59 -14.97
N ARG A 228 -1.55 -11.33 -15.76
CA ARG A 228 -2.07 -12.15 -16.87
C ARG A 228 -3.16 -13.12 -16.40
N TYR A 229 -3.00 -13.70 -15.21
CA TYR A 229 -3.97 -14.65 -14.65
C TYR A 229 -5.17 -13.93 -14.04
N GLU A 230 -4.95 -12.86 -13.29
CA GLU A 230 -6.06 -12.06 -12.74
C GLU A 230 -6.92 -11.46 -13.86
N ASN A 231 -6.31 -10.89 -14.90
CA ASN A 231 -7.03 -10.32 -16.03
C ASN A 231 -7.83 -11.39 -16.80
N LEU A 232 -7.27 -12.58 -16.99
CA LEU A 232 -7.98 -13.69 -17.63
C LEU A 232 -9.14 -14.19 -16.77
N LEU A 233 -8.93 -14.44 -15.48
CA LEU A 233 -9.93 -15.06 -14.61
C LEU A 233 -10.96 -14.07 -14.06
N GLY A 234 -10.63 -12.78 -14.03
CA GLY A 234 -11.44 -11.73 -13.43
C GLY A 234 -12.09 -10.76 -14.43
N HIS A 235 -11.43 -10.48 -15.55
CA HIS A 235 -12.00 -9.67 -16.64
C HIS A 235 -12.37 -10.49 -17.89
N LEU A 236 -12.03 -11.79 -17.92
CA LEU A 236 -12.22 -12.66 -19.10
C LEU A 236 -11.46 -12.15 -20.33
N ARG A 237 -10.30 -11.54 -20.12
CA ARG A 237 -9.49 -10.94 -21.20
C ARG A 237 -8.11 -11.61 -21.29
N PRO A 238 -7.66 -12.00 -22.49
CA PRO A 238 -6.28 -12.37 -22.70
C PRO A 238 -5.40 -11.11 -22.66
N GLY A 239 -4.18 -11.23 -22.13
CA GLY A 239 -3.20 -10.15 -22.09
C GLY A 239 -2.55 -9.99 -20.72
N GLY A 240 -1.23 -9.79 -20.71
CA GLY A 240 -0.41 -9.69 -19.50
C GLY A 240 0.04 -8.28 -19.14
N ASP A 241 -0.23 -7.27 -19.98
CA ASP A 241 0.20 -5.89 -19.75
C ASP A 241 -0.43 -5.33 -18.47
N PRO A 242 0.37 -5.02 -17.43
CA PRO A 242 -0.14 -4.64 -16.12
C PRO A 242 -0.64 -3.19 -16.04
N ILE A 243 -0.40 -2.36 -17.07
CA ILE A 243 -0.57 -0.90 -16.98
C ILE A 243 -1.94 -0.37 -17.47
N PRO A 244 -2.46 -0.72 -18.66
CA PRO A 244 -3.52 0.06 -19.31
C PRO A 244 -4.88 0.08 -18.61
N ARG A 245 -5.22 -0.94 -17.81
CA ARG A 245 -6.55 -1.07 -17.21
C ARG A 245 -6.53 -1.93 -15.96
N GLY A 246 -7.18 -1.44 -14.90
CA GLY A 246 -7.23 -2.14 -13.61
C GLY A 246 -5.86 -2.14 -12.95
N ASN A 247 -5.60 -3.11 -12.07
CA ASN A 247 -4.31 -3.31 -11.43
C ASN A 247 -3.74 -2.04 -10.79
N ILE A 248 -4.62 -1.19 -10.23
CA ILE A 248 -4.20 0.15 -9.80
C ILE A 248 -3.11 0.10 -8.74
N MET A 249 -3.08 -0.95 -7.92
CA MET A 249 -2.00 -1.08 -6.97
C MET A 249 -0.64 -1.23 -7.65
N PHE A 250 -0.50 -1.96 -8.76
CA PHE A 250 0.77 -1.99 -9.47
C PHE A 250 1.08 -0.62 -10.12
N THR A 251 0.19 -0.14 -10.99
CA THR A 251 0.42 1.06 -11.81
C THR A 251 0.55 2.31 -10.95
N GLY A 252 -0.39 2.49 -10.03
CA GLY A 252 -0.45 3.65 -9.13
C GLY A 252 0.65 3.65 -8.08
N PHE A 253 1.05 2.50 -7.55
CA PHE A 253 2.14 2.46 -6.57
C PHE A 253 3.49 2.66 -7.24
N LEU A 254 3.68 2.11 -8.45
CA LEU A 254 4.85 2.40 -9.29
C LEU A 254 4.93 3.89 -9.63
N ALA A 255 3.81 4.51 -10.04
CA ALA A 255 3.76 5.95 -10.29
C ALA A 255 4.12 6.75 -9.02
N MET A 256 3.57 6.39 -7.86
CA MET A 256 3.90 7.04 -6.59
C MET A 256 5.36 6.81 -6.18
N GLN A 257 5.92 5.65 -6.53
CA GLN A 257 7.31 5.29 -6.26
C GLN A 257 8.26 6.20 -7.03
N ILE A 258 7.98 6.40 -8.32
CA ILE A 258 8.70 7.35 -9.16
C ILE A 258 8.51 8.77 -8.63
N ALA A 259 7.27 9.15 -8.28
CA ALA A 259 6.97 10.48 -7.77
C ALA A 259 7.81 10.85 -6.54
N LEU A 260 7.86 9.97 -5.54
CA LEU A 260 8.64 10.20 -4.33
C LEU A 260 10.14 10.14 -4.58
N TYR A 261 10.61 9.23 -5.44
CA TYR A 261 12.01 9.19 -5.88
C TYR A 261 12.45 10.51 -6.51
N GLU A 262 11.67 11.06 -7.45
CA GLU A 262 12.01 12.33 -8.07
C GLU A 262 11.95 13.49 -7.06
N ALA A 263 10.96 13.47 -6.17
CA ALA A 263 10.77 14.48 -5.13
C ALA A 263 11.91 14.50 -4.09
N SER A 264 12.42 13.35 -3.70
CA SER A 264 13.48 13.24 -2.70
C SER A 264 14.88 13.42 -3.28
N SER A 265 15.16 12.85 -4.45
CA SER A 265 16.50 12.84 -5.05
C SER A 265 16.76 14.01 -6.00
N GLY A 266 15.71 14.52 -6.65
CA GLY A 266 15.81 15.47 -7.76
C GLY A 266 16.12 14.84 -9.11
N GLU A 267 16.33 13.52 -9.20
CA GLU A 267 16.51 12.83 -10.47
C GLU A 267 15.19 12.63 -11.21
N THR A 268 15.25 12.54 -12.54
CA THR A 268 14.08 12.35 -13.41
C THR A 268 14.30 11.24 -14.43
N SER A 269 15.05 10.20 -14.04
CA SER A 269 15.52 9.13 -14.93
C SER A 269 14.38 8.37 -15.63
N PHE A 270 13.15 8.45 -15.11
CA PHE A 270 11.96 7.76 -15.65
C PHE A 270 11.11 8.63 -16.59
N ASP A 271 11.50 9.87 -16.84
CA ASP A 271 10.87 10.72 -17.88
C ASP A 271 11.23 10.28 -19.30
N ALA A 272 12.41 9.67 -19.46
CA ALA A 272 12.91 9.27 -20.75
C ALA A 272 11.92 8.32 -21.45
N PRO A 273 11.72 8.44 -22.78
CA PRO A 273 10.89 7.52 -23.52
C PRO A 273 11.31 6.06 -23.29
N ALA A 274 10.34 5.18 -23.07
CA ALA A 274 10.57 3.76 -22.80
C ALA A 274 11.51 3.48 -21.62
N SER A 275 11.53 4.33 -20.60
CA SER A 275 12.26 4.11 -19.34
C SER A 275 11.69 2.94 -18.52
N LEU A 276 10.41 2.60 -18.73
CA LEU A 276 9.72 1.48 -18.10
C LEU A 276 9.39 0.44 -19.16
N ARG A 277 10.13 -0.67 -19.18
CA ARG A 277 9.94 -1.75 -20.17
C ARG A 277 9.57 -3.06 -19.49
N PHE A 278 8.35 -3.52 -19.75
CA PHE A 278 7.84 -4.81 -19.29
C PHE A 278 8.03 -5.84 -20.38
N VAL A 279 9.03 -6.70 -20.24
CA VAL A 279 9.43 -7.69 -21.25
C VAL A 279 8.82 -9.04 -20.93
N GLU A 280 8.00 -9.56 -21.86
CA GLU A 280 7.42 -10.90 -21.81
C GLU A 280 8.45 -11.98 -22.15
N ARG A 281 8.11 -13.25 -21.88
CA ARG A 281 9.01 -14.39 -22.09
C ARG A 281 9.40 -14.60 -23.57
N ASP A 282 8.53 -14.23 -24.49
CA ASP A 282 8.74 -14.32 -25.93
C ASP A 282 9.53 -13.13 -26.51
N GLY A 283 9.91 -12.16 -25.66
CA GLY A 283 10.63 -10.95 -26.04
C GLY A 283 9.74 -9.78 -26.45
N ALA A 284 8.41 -9.94 -26.49
CA ALA A 284 7.51 -8.81 -26.63
C ALA A 284 7.68 -7.85 -25.46
N ALA A 285 7.57 -6.53 -25.70
CA ALA A 285 7.78 -5.53 -24.66
C ALA A 285 6.70 -4.45 -24.69
N HIS A 286 6.16 -4.14 -23.52
CA HIS A 286 5.31 -2.97 -23.29
C HIS A 286 6.19 -1.85 -22.73
N ALA A 287 6.21 -0.70 -23.39
CA ALA A 287 7.09 0.40 -23.05
C ALA A 287 6.27 1.63 -22.65
N TYR A 288 6.65 2.21 -21.51
CA TYR A 288 6.03 3.39 -20.93
C TYR A 288 7.11 4.33 -20.41
N ARG A 289 6.71 5.56 -20.11
CA ARG A 289 7.43 6.52 -19.26
C ARG A 289 6.51 6.97 -18.14
N TYR A 290 7.06 7.73 -17.19
CA TYR A 290 6.31 8.16 -16.01
C TYR A 290 5.02 8.92 -16.36
N GLU A 291 5.06 9.85 -17.32
CA GLU A 291 3.90 10.63 -17.79
C GLU A 291 2.76 9.73 -18.31
N ASP A 292 3.07 8.62 -18.98
CA ASP A 292 2.04 7.72 -19.52
C ASP A 292 1.24 7.06 -18.39
N LEU A 293 1.91 6.69 -17.29
CA LEU A 293 1.24 6.13 -16.11
C LEU A 293 0.26 7.14 -15.51
N ILE A 294 0.67 8.40 -15.40
CA ILE A 294 -0.16 9.48 -14.86
C ILE A 294 -1.39 9.73 -15.75
N GLY A 295 -1.21 9.80 -17.07
CA GLY A 295 -2.31 9.98 -18.02
C GLY A 295 -3.33 8.83 -17.96
N ILE A 296 -2.87 7.59 -17.86
CA ILE A 296 -3.73 6.39 -17.73
C ILE A 296 -4.51 6.44 -16.42
N LEU A 297 -3.86 6.74 -15.29
CA LEU A 297 -4.51 6.84 -13.99
C LEU A 297 -5.55 7.98 -13.96
N ALA A 298 -5.18 9.17 -14.41
CA ALA A 298 -6.07 10.33 -14.43
C ALA A 298 -7.33 10.08 -15.27
N THR A 299 -7.14 9.54 -16.48
CA THR A 299 -8.25 9.13 -17.37
C THR A 299 -9.11 8.04 -16.73
N GLY A 300 -8.48 7.06 -16.07
CA GLY A 300 -9.19 5.99 -15.38
C GLY A 300 -10.08 6.52 -14.26
N PHE A 301 -9.58 7.41 -13.40
CA PHE A 301 -10.35 8.00 -12.31
C PHE A 301 -11.55 8.80 -12.81
N GLN A 302 -11.35 9.65 -13.83
CA GLN A 302 -12.41 10.46 -14.42
C GLN A 302 -13.55 9.61 -15.02
N ASN A 303 -13.21 8.45 -15.58
CA ASN A 303 -14.17 7.54 -16.21
C ASN A 303 -14.75 6.50 -15.24
N SER A 304 -14.31 6.48 -13.98
CA SER A 304 -14.79 5.50 -13.02
C SER A 304 -16.19 5.84 -12.50
N PRO A 305 -17.16 4.90 -12.54
CA PRO A 305 -18.47 5.09 -11.94
C PRO A 305 -18.43 5.37 -10.43
N PHE A 306 -17.41 4.88 -9.74
CA PHE A 306 -17.22 5.03 -8.29
C PHE A 306 -16.24 6.16 -7.94
N GLY A 307 -15.70 6.88 -8.93
CA GLY A 307 -14.60 7.84 -8.75
C GLY A 307 -13.26 7.21 -8.29
N LEU A 308 -13.23 5.91 -8.06
CA LEU A 308 -12.07 5.11 -7.66
C LEU A 308 -11.94 3.89 -8.59
N LEU A 309 -10.73 3.36 -8.73
CA LEU A 309 -10.38 2.28 -9.64
C LEU A 309 -10.16 0.94 -8.90
N PRO A 310 -10.48 -0.20 -9.56
CA PRO A 310 -10.24 -1.52 -8.98
C PRO A 310 -8.75 -1.89 -8.97
N CYS A 311 -8.33 -2.55 -7.89
CA CYS A 311 -7.02 -3.16 -7.72
C CYS A 311 -7.02 -4.53 -8.43
N GLU A 312 -7.51 -5.55 -7.75
CA GLU A 312 -7.88 -6.82 -8.36
C GLU A 312 -9.18 -6.62 -9.18
N PRO A 313 -9.43 -7.49 -10.17
CA PRO A 313 -10.66 -7.46 -10.95
C PRO A 313 -11.90 -7.38 -10.06
N ASN A 314 -12.62 -6.27 -10.21
CA ASN A 314 -13.87 -5.97 -9.54
C ASN A 314 -13.80 -5.59 -8.05
N TRP A 315 -12.62 -5.34 -7.49
CA TRP A 315 -12.45 -4.94 -6.09
C TRP A 315 -11.73 -3.60 -5.97
N ILE A 316 -12.40 -2.62 -5.35
CA ILE A 316 -11.90 -1.25 -5.16
C ILE A 316 -11.44 -1.08 -3.72
N TYR A 317 -10.20 -0.61 -3.53
CA TYR A 317 -9.58 -0.37 -2.22
C TYR A 317 -9.25 1.12 -2.10
N PRO A 318 -9.85 1.85 -1.15
CA PRO A 318 -9.60 3.29 -1.00
C PRO A 318 -8.13 3.63 -0.77
N LEU A 319 -7.42 2.85 0.05
CA LEU A 319 -6.00 3.05 0.30
C LEU A 319 -5.18 3.04 -1.00
N CYS A 320 -5.39 2.02 -1.86
CA CYS A 320 -4.65 1.91 -3.12
C CYS A 320 -4.92 3.10 -4.04
N ASN A 321 -6.16 3.57 -4.05
CA ASN A 321 -6.58 4.72 -4.82
C ASN A 321 -5.97 6.03 -4.30
N MET A 322 -5.88 6.20 -2.98
CA MET A 322 -5.27 7.38 -2.37
C MET A 322 -3.77 7.47 -2.69
N ILE A 323 -3.05 6.34 -2.59
CA ILE A 323 -1.63 6.26 -2.98
C ILE A 323 -1.44 6.68 -4.45
N SER A 324 -2.33 6.22 -5.32
CA SER A 324 -2.28 6.51 -6.75
C SER A 324 -2.64 7.95 -7.08
N ALA A 325 -3.62 8.53 -6.38
CA ALA A 325 -3.96 9.94 -6.48
C ALA A 325 -2.83 10.84 -6.00
N CYS A 326 -2.09 10.45 -4.96
CA CYS A 326 -0.87 11.17 -4.55
C CYS A 326 0.16 11.22 -5.67
N ALA A 327 0.31 10.17 -6.49
CA ALA A 327 1.23 10.19 -7.63
C ALA A 327 0.84 11.26 -8.66
N ILE A 328 -0.46 11.36 -8.98
CA ILE A 328 -0.98 12.39 -9.91
C ILE A 328 -0.70 13.79 -9.37
N ARG A 329 -1.05 14.04 -8.11
CA ARG A 329 -0.82 15.35 -7.48
C ARG A 329 0.67 15.70 -7.39
N ALA A 330 1.52 14.73 -7.11
CA ALA A 330 2.97 14.90 -7.06
C ALA A 330 3.56 15.21 -8.45
N PHE A 331 3.08 14.54 -9.49
CA PHE A 331 3.46 14.83 -10.87
C PHE A 331 3.10 16.28 -11.23
N ASP A 332 1.86 16.69 -10.97
CA ASP A 332 1.38 18.05 -11.22
C ASP A 332 2.21 19.10 -10.50
N ALA A 333 2.47 18.90 -9.21
CA ALA A 333 3.24 19.85 -8.39
C ALA A 333 4.67 20.03 -8.90
N ARG A 334 5.30 18.99 -9.46
CA ARG A 334 6.66 19.07 -10.02
C ARG A 334 6.69 19.65 -11.43
N ARG A 335 5.67 19.37 -12.25
CA ARG A 335 5.66 19.71 -13.68
C ARG A 335 4.84 20.96 -14.01
N GLY A 336 4.06 21.48 -13.07
CA GLY A 336 3.14 22.59 -13.32
C GLY A 336 1.90 22.16 -14.10
N GLU A 337 1.54 20.88 -14.03
CA GLU A 337 0.36 20.30 -14.68
C GLU A 337 -0.87 20.36 -13.75
N ARG A 338 -2.05 19.98 -14.27
CA ARG A 338 -3.34 20.09 -13.56
C ARG A 338 -4.23 18.85 -13.73
N ASN A 339 -3.64 17.67 -13.77
CA ASN A 339 -4.38 16.40 -13.86
C ASN A 339 -5.24 16.16 -12.61
N TRP A 340 -4.71 16.43 -11.42
CA TRP A 340 -5.35 16.30 -10.13
C TRP A 340 -6.55 17.24 -9.99
N ASP A 341 -6.49 18.47 -10.50
CA ASP A 341 -7.63 19.39 -10.46
C ASP A 341 -8.88 18.81 -11.16
N ALA A 342 -8.67 18.02 -12.22
CA ALA A 342 -9.75 17.34 -12.92
C ALA A 342 -10.19 16.04 -12.24
N VAL A 343 -9.29 15.35 -11.52
CA VAL A 343 -9.58 14.08 -10.82
C VAL A 343 -10.20 14.31 -9.43
N ALA A 344 -9.78 15.34 -8.71
CA ALA A 344 -10.13 15.56 -7.31
C ALA A 344 -11.64 15.62 -7.04
N PRO A 345 -12.49 16.29 -7.87
CA PRO A 345 -13.93 16.35 -7.61
C PRO A 345 -14.60 14.98 -7.67
N VAL A 346 -14.31 14.18 -8.70
CA VAL A 346 -14.92 12.85 -8.86
C VAL A 346 -14.38 11.87 -7.81
N PHE A 347 -13.09 11.96 -7.48
CA PHE A 347 -12.47 11.14 -6.45
C PHE A 347 -13.07 11.44 -5.07
N ARG A 348 -13.20 12.73 -4.71
CA ARG A 348 -13.80 13.16 -3.43
C ARG A 348 -15.26 12.72 -3.32
N ALA A 349 -16.04 12.90 -4.39
CA ALA A 349 -17.43 12.46 -4.43
C ALA A 349 -17.54 10.95 -4.25
N GLY A 350 -16.71 10.16 -4.93
CA GLY A 350 -16.65 8.71 -4.76
C GLY A 350 -16.35 8.32 -3.31
N LEU A 351 -15.31 8.92 -2.70
CA LEU A 351 -14.97 8.68 -1.30
C LEU A 351 -16.14 8.95 -0.35
N GLU A 352 -16.78 10.12 -0.46
CA GLU A 352 -17.84 10.54 0.45
C GLU A 352 -19.13 9.74 0.29
N ASN A 353 -19.46 9.32 -0.93
CA ASN A 353 -20.71 8.62 -1.24
C ASN A 353 -20.63 7.11 -0.99
N ASP A 354 -19.52 6.47 -1.39
CA ASP A 354 -19.44 5.00 -1.47
C ASP A 354 -18.41 4.38 -0.51
N PHE A 355 -17.38 5.14 -0.10
CA PHE A 355 -16.26 4.61 0.69
C PHE A 355 -16.15 5.16 2.12
N ILE A 356 -17.03 6.08 2.51
CA ILE A 356 -17.22 6.49 3.90
C ILE A 356 -18.59 5.98 4.34
N ALA A 357 -18.60 5.00 5.24
CA ALA A 357 -19.82 4.42 5.77
C ALA A 357 -20.65 5.47 6.54
N PRO A 358 -21.97 5.25 6.74
CA PRO A 358 -22.82 6.21 7.45
C PRO A 358 -22.38 6.53 8.87
N ASP A 359 -21.65 5.64 9.55
CA ASP A 359 -21.08 5.89 10.88
C ASP A 359 -19.77 6.70 10.85
N GLY A 360 -19.27 6.99 9.66
CA GLY A 360 -18.10 7.81 9.38
C GLY A 360 -16.81 7.04 9.17
N ALA A 361 -16.81 5.71 9.33
CA ALA A 361 -15.63 4.89 9.09
C ALA A 361 -15.32 4.74 7.59
N LEU A 362 -14.04 4.59 7.25
CA LEU A 362 -13.63 4.21 5.90
C LEU A 362 -13.96 2.74 5.63
N THR A 363 -14.58 2.49 4.48
CA THR A 363 -14.82 1.14 3.97
C THR A 363 -13.49 0.56 3.48
N PRO A 364 -13.02 -0.61 3.97
CA PRO A 364 -11.73 -1.17 3.57
C PRO A 364 -11.66 -1.51 2.07
N PHE A 365 -12.77 -2.02 1.52
CA PHE A 365 -12.91 -2.35 0.10
C PHE A 365 -14.39 -2.52 -0.29
N LEU A 366 -14.65 -2.38 -1.58
CA LEU A 366 -15.98 -2.50 -2.20
C LEU A 366 -15.90 -3.28 -3.51
N SER A 367 -16.87 -4.16 -3.75
CA SER A 367 -17.01 -4.86 -5.02
C SER A 367 -17.65 -3.94 -6.05
N SER A 368 -16.96 -3.68 -7.16
CA SER A 368 -17.52 -2.85 -8.25
C SER A 368 -18.64 -3.55 -9.03
N LEU A 369 -18.82 -4.87 -8.86
CA LEU A 369 -19.91 -5.63 -9.49
C LEU A 369 -21.21 -5.57 -8.69
N THR A 370 -21.11 -5.62 -7.36
CA THR A 370 -22.28 -5.76 -6.49
C THR A 370 -22.55 -4.53 -5.62
N GLY A 371 -21.57 -3.61 -5.51
CA GLY A 371 -21.59 -2.53 -4.52
C GLY A 371 -21.39 -3.01 -3.08
N ALA A 372 -21.20 -4.32 -2.87
CA ALA A 372 -21.06 -4.88 -1.54
C ALA A 372 -19.68 -4.57 -0.96
N SER A 373 -19.66 -4.15 0.30
CA SER A 373 -18.47 -4.07 1.14
C SER A 373 -18.48 -5.19 2.18
N ALA A 374 -17.30 -5.69 2.54
CA ALA A 374 -17.18 -6.70 3.58
C ALA A 374 -17.04 -6.04 4.98
N PRO A 375 -17.34 -6.77 6.07
CA PRO A 375 -17.11 -6.29 7.43
C PRO A 375 -15.64 -5.93 7.70
N ILE A 376 -15.44 -5.06 8.70
CA ILE A 376 -14.17 -4.44 9.14
C ILE A 376 -13.09 -5.51 9.40
N THR A 377 -12.40 -5.91 8.34
CA THR A 377 -11.24 -6.79 8.37
C THR A 377 -10.00 -5.90 8.42
N GLY A 378 -9.02 -6.21 9.27
CA GLY A 378 -7.82 -5.38 9.44
C GLY A 378 -7.88 -4.38 10.61
N GLY A 379 -9.00 -4.27 11.32
CA GLY A 379 -9.10 -3.43 12.52
C GLY A 379 -8.91 -1.94 12.23
N VAL A 380 -8.40 -1.19 13.22
CA VAL A 380 -8.27 0.27 13.12
C VAL A 380 -7.30 0.74 12.03
N VAL A 381 -6.38 -0.12 11.56
CA VAL A 381 -5.42 0.22 10.51
C VAL A 381 -6.08 0.61 9.19
N MET A 382 -7.26 0.04 8.90
CA MET A 382 -8.04 0.36 7.70
C MET A 382 -8.62 1.77 7.71
N GLN A 383 -8.57 2.44 8.86
CA GLN A 383 -8.96 3.84 9.00
C GLN A 383 -7.74 4.75 9.21
N THR A 384 -6.77 4.33 10.03
CA THR A 384 -5.58 5.15 10.33
C THR A 384 -4.65 5.27 9.13
N PHE A 385 -4.29 4.17 8.47
CA PHE A 385 -3.27 4.20 7.42
C PHE A 385 -3.67 5.01 6.19
N PRO A 386 -4.93 4.97 5.70
CA PRO A 386 -5.41 5.91 4.69
C PRO A 386 -5.19 7.38 5.02
N CYS A 387 -5.19 7.75 6.31
CA CYS A 387 -5.00 9.15 6.72
C CYS A 387 -3.64 9.71 6.31
N LEU A 388 -2.60 8.86 6.24
CA LEU A 388 -1.26 9.23 5.75
C LEU A 388 -1.34 9.88 4.36
N TYR A 389 -2.05 9.25 3.44
CA TYR A 389 -2.17 9.71 2.06
C TYR A 389 -3.28 10.75 1.90
N LEU A 390 -4.37 10.65 2.69
CA LEU A 390 -5.44 11.63 2.67
C LEU A 390 -4.97 13.02 3.07
N ASP A 391 -4.00 13.18 3.98
CA ASP A 391 -3.50 14.51 4.33
C ASP A 391 -2.91 15.22 3.10
N ALA A 392 -2.28 14.46 2.21
CA ALA A 392 -1.75 14.94 0.95
C ALA A 392 -2.83 15.15 -0.14
N LEU A 393 -4.09 14.82 0.09
CA LEU A 393 -5.18 14.93 -0.91
C LEU A 393 -6.32 15.82 -0.43
N PHE A 394 -6.90 15.45 0.71
CA PHE A 394 -8.05 16.07 1.38
C PHE A 394 -7.79 16.13 2.90
N PRO A 395 -7.02 17.12 3.39
CA PRO A 395 -6.69 17.26 4.81
C PRO A 395 -7.91 17.27 5.74
N ASP A 396 -9.03 17.84 5.29
CA ASP A 396 -10.31 17.86 6.01
C ASP A 396 -10.85 16.45 6.27
N ILE A 397 -10.75 15.57 5.28
CA ILE A 397 -11.15 14.16 5.41
C ILE A 397 -10.14 13.42 6.28
N ALA A 398 -8.84 13.65 6.09
CA ALA A 398 -7.78 13.02 6.88
C ALA A 398 -7.93 13.30 8.38
N GLU A 399 -8.10 14.57 8.76
CA GLU A 399 -8.27 15.00 10.15
C GLU A 399 -9.51 14.36 10.78
N ARG A 400 -10.66 14.40 10.08
CA ARG A 400 -11.89 13.76 10.55
C ARG A 400 -11.69 12.26 10.79
N GLN A 401 -11.08 11.56 9.84
CA GLN A 401 -10.87 10.10 9.94
C GLN A 401 -9.91 9.75 11.07
N TRP A 402 -8.84 10.52 11.22
CA TRP A 402 -7.89 10.34 12.31
C TRP A 402 -8.51 10.60 13.67
N LEU A 403 -9.27 11.70 13.86
CA LEU A 403 -9.91 11.99 15.14
C LEU A 403 -10.83 10.86 15.61
N LEU A 404 -11.56 10.23 14.68
CA LEU A 404 -12.42 9.09 14.98
C LEU A 404 -11.60 7.84 15.34
N ALA A 405 -10.54 7.53 14.60
CA ALA A 405 -9.65 6.41 14.90
C ALA A 405 -8.89 6.62 16.23
N ARG A 406 -8.35 7.82 16.45
CA ARG A 406 -7.64 8.23 17.66
C ARG A 406 -8.50 8.08 18.92
N ARG A 407 -9.79 8.34 18.83
CA ARG A 407 -10.74 8.09 19.92
C ARG A 407 -10.74 6.62 20.34
N ALA A 408 -10.73 5.69 19.38
CA ALA A 408 -10.65 4.26 19.66
C ALA A 408 -9.28 3.86 20.23
N LEU A 409 -8.19 4.42 19.67
CA LEU A 409 -6.81 4.18 20.14
C LEU A 409 -6.55 4.71 21.56
N SER A 410 -7.25 5.77 21.96
CA SER A 410 -7.09 6.38 23.29
C SER A 410 -7.85 5.63 24.39
N GLN A 411 -8.72 4.67 24.03
CA GLN A 411 -9.52 3.91 24.98
C GLN A 411 -8.80 2.64 25.41
N GLY A 412 -8.12 2.70 26.55
CA GLY A 412 -7.47 1.54 27.16
C GLY A 412 -6.22 1.08 26.42
N ASP A 413 -6.05 -0.24 26.29
CA ASP A 413 -4.87 -0.85 25.67
C ASP A 413 -4.91 -0.72 24.14
N ILE A 414 -3.87 -0.08 23.59
CA ILE A 414 -3.70 0.20 22.17
C ILE A 414 -3.64 -1.08 21.32
N ARG A 415 -3.35 -2.25 21.92
CA ARG A 415 -3.36 -3.56 21.25
C ARG A 415 -4.74 -3.99 20.76
N ARG A 416 -5.81 -3.64 21.50
CA ARG A 416 -7.17 -4.13 21.27
C ARG A 416 -7.77 -3.73 19.91
N PRO A 417 -7.69 -2.46 19.47
CA PRO A 417 -8.26 -2.05 18.18
C PRO A 417 -7.41 -2.51 16.97
N HIS A 418 -6.18 -2.97 17.18
CA HIS A 418 -5.30 -3.45 16.12
C HIS A 418 -5.52 -4.92 15.80
N TRP A 419 -5.57 -5.21 14.50
CA TRP A 419 -5.67 -6.56 13.97
C TRP A 419 -4.42 -7.39 14.26
N LEU A 420 -4.63 -8.65 14.59
CA LEU A 420 -3.59 -9.59 15.05
C LEU A 420 -2.72 -10.18 13.94
N ILE A 421 -2.90 -9.76 12.70
CA ILE A 421 -2.18 -10.31 11.54
C ILE A 421 -1.36 -9.21 10.87
N ASP A 422 -0.09 -9.48 10.65
CA ASP A 422 0.78 -8.64 9.84
C ASP A 422 0.43 -8.85 8.37
N THR A 423 -0.13 -7.84 7.72
CA THR A 423 -0.60 -7.94 6.33
C THR A 423 0.54 -8.16 5.34
N GLY A 424 1.79 -7.88 5.71
CA GLY A 424 2.94 -8.09 4.83
C GLY A 424 3.43 -9.54 4.78
N ASN A 425 3.05 -10.39 5.76
CA ASN A 425 3.44 -11.81 5.74
C ASN A 425 2.43 -12.81 6.31
N TYR A 426 1.22 -12.35 6.65
CA TYR A 426 0.12 -13.10 7.26
C TYR A 426 0.43 -13.81 8.59
N ARG A 427 1.55 -13.48 9.25
CA ARG A 427 1.87 -14.05 10.57
C ARG A 427 1.11 -13.32 11.67
N PHE A 428 0.92 -14.01 12.80
CA PHE A 428 0.31 -13.41 13.98
C PHE A 428 1.22 -12.37 14.60
N SER A 429 0.96 -11.11 14.28
CA SER A 429 1.70 -9.95 14.75
C SER A 429 0.90 -8.69 14.46
N ARG A 430 1.09 -7.65 15.29
CA ARG A 430 0.49 -6.33 15.09
C ARG A 430 1.46 -5.34 14.41
N ALA A 431 2.66 -5.79 14.03
CA ALA A 431 3.74 -4.91 13.60
C ALA A 431 3.33 -4.00 12.44
N ALA A 432 2.72 -4.55 11.39
CA ALA A 432 2.17 -3.78 10.28
C ALA A 432 1.13 -2.74 10.74
N GLY A 433 0.21 -3.13 11.63
CA GLY A 433 -0.82 -2.24 12.16
C GLY A 433 -0.27 -1.05 12.94
N TYR A 434 0.73 -1.30 13.80
CA TYR A 434 1.40 -0.25 14.56
C TYR A 434 2.22 0.68 13.68
N ALA A 435 3.07 0.14 12.82
CA ALA A 435 3.92 0.93 11.93
C ALA A 435 3.08 1.85 11.02
N ALA A 436 2.03 1.30 10.41
CA ALA A 436 1.14 2.05 9.52
C ALA A 436 0.35 3.15 10.23
N SER A 437 -0.16 2.85 11.44
CA SER A 437 -0.85 3.86 12.25
C SER A 437 0.11 4.93 12.77
N ALA A 438 1.36 4.56 13.09
CA ALA A 438 2.39 5.50 13.56
C ALA A 438 2.81 6.45 12.44
N ALA A 439 2.94 5.96 11.20
CA ALA A 439 3.24 6.79 10.03
C ALA A 439 2.14 7.84 9.80
N ALA A 440 0.87 7.44 9.89
CA ALA A 440 -0.25 8.36 9.78
C ALA A 440 -0.30 9.38 10.94
N ALA A 441 -0.03 8.94 12.17
CA ALA A 441 0.06 9.82 13.34
C ALA A 441 1.15 10.90 13.16
N ALA A 442 2.34 10.47 12.74
CA ALA A 442 3.49 11.36 12.53
C ALA A 442 3.19 12.39 11.42
N GLU A 443 2.61 11.96 10.30
CA GLU A 443 2.20 12.85 9.20
C GLU A 443 1.19 13.89 9.66
N LEU A 444 0.18 13.48 10.44
CA LEU A 444 -0.83 14.40 10.96
C LEU A 444 -0.34 15.26 12.13
N GLY A 445 0.90 15.05 12.60
CA GLY A 445 1.50 15.80 13.71
C GLY A 445 1.15 15.29 15.11
N ASP A 446 0.43 14.17 15.25
CA ASP A 446 0.08 13.55 16.54
C ASP A 446 1.26 12.73 17.10
N GLN A 447 2.34 13.44 17.47
CA GLN A 447 3.61 12.85 17.93
C GLN A 447 3.44 11.95 19.16
N ASP A 448 2.53 12.32 20.07
CA ASP A 448 2.21 11.50 21.25
C ASP A 448 1.67 10.13 20.84
N MET A 449 0.73 10.08 19.89
CA MET A 449 0.19 8.81 19.41
C MET A 449 1.22 8.04 18.58
N ALA A 450 2.02 8.72 17.75
CA ALA A 450 3.10 8.10 17.00
C ALA A 450 4.10 7.39 17.93
N ALA A 451 4.56 8.08 18.99
CA ALA A 451 5.47 7.52 19.99
C ALA A 451 4.85 6.33 20.74
N ARG A 452 3.56 6.41 21.13
CA ARG A 452 2.86 5.30 21.78
C ARG A 452 2.76 4.06 20.88
N LEU A 453 2.49 4.25 19.59
CA LEU A 453 2.40 3.16 18.62
C LEU A 453 3.77 2.51 18.36
N LEU A 454 4.83 3.32 18.23
CA LEU A 454 6.21 2.80 18.09
C LEU A 454 6.69 2.09 19.36
N SER A 455 6.33 2.58 20.55
CA SER A 455 6.60 1.87 21.81
C SER A 455 5.88 0.52 21.87
N ALA A 456 4.61 0.46 21.46
CA ALA A 456 3.87 -0.81 21.39
C ALA A 456 4.48 -1.79 20.38
N LEU A 457 5.03 -1.28 19.26
CA LEU A 457 5.81 -2.08 18.31
C LEU A 457 7.09 -2.63 18.94
N ASP A 458 7.80 -1.82 19.71
CA ASP A 458 9.02 -2.23 20.43
C ASP A 458 8.74 -3.27 21.52
N GLU A 459 7.62 -3.15 22.23
CA GLU A 459 7.19 -4.12 23.25
C GLU A 459 6.73 -5.45 22.65
N ASP A 460 5.86 -5.43 21.64
CA ASP A 460 5.24 -6.64 21.08
C ASP A 460 6.17 -7.35 20.07
N CYS A 461 7.06 -6.61 19.41
CA CYS A 461 7.93 -7.11 18.34
C CYS A 461 9.36 -6.58 18.52
N PRO A 462 10.07 -6.93 19.59
CA PRO A 462 11.35 -6.33 19.94
C PRO A 462 12.39 -6.48 18.84
N ARG A 463 13.18 -5.41 18.66
CA ARG A 463 14.26 -5.34 17.69
C ARG A 463 15.47 -6.15 18.15
N VAL A 464 16.12 -6.80 17.19
CA VAL A 464 17.37 -7.55 17.35
C VAL A 464 18.36 -7.05 16.29
N LEU A 465 19.57 -6.74 16.71
CA LEU A 465 20.65 -6.38 15.80
C LEU A 465 21.39 -7.64 15.32
N ARG A 466 21.65 -7.74 14.02
CA ARG A 466 22.55 -8.74 13.42
C ARG A 466 23.49 -8.02 12.46
N ASP A 467 24.79 -8.11 12.70
CA ASP A 467 25.82 -7.42 11.89
C ASP A 467 25.56 -5.90 11.69
N GLY A 468 25.00 -5.27 12.74
CA GLY A 468 24.62 -3.86 12.76
C GLY A 468 23.38 -3.51 11.94
N VAL A 469 22.58 -4.50 11.54
CA VAL A 469 21.30 -4.35 10.84
C VAL A 469 20.16 -4.69 11.79
N ALA A 470 19.14 -3.85 11.85
CA ALA A 470 17.96 -4.09 12.69
C ALA A 470 17.00 -5.10 12.05
N HIS A 471 16.56 -6.06 12.86
CA HIS A 471 15.54 -7.04 12.51
C HIS A 471 14.50 -7.16 13.62
N ARG A 472 13.25 -7.40 13.26
CA ARG A 472 12.19 -7.85 14.17
C ARG A 472 11.71 -9.22 13.69
N PRO A 473 11.99 -10.33 14.41
CA PRO A 473 11.62 -11.68 13.97
C PRO A 473 10.11 -11.87 13.69
N CYS A 474 9.28 -11.07 14.35
CA CYS A 474 7.81 -11.12 14.27
C CYS A 474 7.21 -10.04 13.36
N ALA A 475 7.98 -9.36 12.51
CA ALA A 475 7.47 -8.33 11.60
C ALA A 475 7.85 -8.64 10.15
N SER A 476 6.95 -8.33 9.22
CA SER A 476 7.23 -8.41 7.78
C SER A 476 8.25 -7.36 7.33
N LEU A 477 8.87 -7.57 6.17
CA LEU A 477 9.72 -6.53 5.56
C LEU A 477 8.91 -5.26 5.26
N TRP A 478 7.64 -5.43 4.91
CA TRP A 478 6.70 -4.32 4.75
C TRP A 478 6.57 -3.49 6.03
N ALA A 479 6.37 -4.15 7.18
CA ALA A 479 6.26 -3.46 8.47
C ALA A 479 7.54 -2.71 8.84
N HIS A 480 8.73 -3.27 8.56
CA HIS A 480 10.01 -2.56 8.76
C HIS A 480 10.13 -1.31 7.87
N ALA A 481 9.71 -1.40 6.60
CA ALA A 481 9.74 -0.25 5.70
C ALA A 481 8.80 0.86 6.19
N VAL A 482 7.58 0.51 6.58
CA VAL A 482 6.60 1.48 7.10
C VAL A 482 7.01 2.03 8.47
N GLU A 483 7.71 1.25 9.31
CA GLU A 483 8.32 1.74 10.54
C GLU A 483 9.39 2.80 10.23
N MET A 484 10.27 2.53 9.26
CA MET A 484 11.29 3.48 8.83
C MET A 484 10.67 4.77 8.27
N PHE A 485 9.56 4.64 7.52
CA PHE A 485 8.76 5.78 7.10
C PHE A 485 8.28 6.58 8.32
N ALA A 486 7.61 5.95 9.27
CA ALA A 486 7.07 6.60 10.47
C ALA A 486 8.13 7.34 11.29
N ARG A 487 9.33 6.76 11.44
CA ARG A 487 10.46 7.36 12.18
C ARG A 487 11.08 8.57 11.47
N CYS A 488 11.05 8.58 10.14
CA CYS A 488 11.58 9.69 9.35
C CYS A 488 10.57 10.82 9.15
N THR A 489 9.28 10.51 9.14
CA THR A 489 8.20 11.45 8.93
C THR A 489 8.08 12.46 10.06
N THR A 490 7.79 13.70 9.68
CA THR A 490 7.33 14.78 10.55
C THR A 490 5.96 15.25 10.08
N SER A 491 5.35 16.20 10.81
CA SER A 491 4.04 16.71 10.42
C SER A 491 4.07 17.26 8.99
N GLY A 492 3.20 16.73 8.12
CA GLY A 492 3.04 17.11 6.72
C GLY A 492 4.20 16.72 5.79
N SER A 493 5.09 15.79 6.15
CA SER A 493 6.23 15.41 5.29
C SER A 493 5.78 14.87 3.94
N LEU A 494 4.87 13.90 3.92
CA LEU A 494 4.34 13.33 2.68
C LEU A 494 3.53 14.39 1.91
N ARG A 495 2.70 15.16 2.59
CA ARG A 495 1.94 16.27 2.00
C ARG A 495 2.86 17.29 1.33
N ARG A 496 3.98 17.67 1.95
CA ARG A 496 4.97 18.56 1.33
C ARG A 496 5.57 17.93 0.08
N LEU A 497 6.00 16.67 0.13
CA LEU A 497 6.58 16.00 -1.04
C LEU A 497 5.60 15.85 -2.20
N VAL A 498 4.31 15.64 -1.90
CA VAL A 498 3.26 15.46 -2.91
C VAL A 498 2.74 16.81 -3.43
N ALA A 499 2.49 17.79 -2.57
CA ALA A 499 1.83 19.03 -2.98
C ALA A 499 2.79 20.19 -3.25
N HIS A 500 3.94 20.22 -2.57
CA HIS A 500 4.89 21.35 -2.55
C HIS A 500 6.36 20.86 -2.53
N PRO A 501 6.78 20.04 -3.52
CA PRO A 501 8.12 19.44 -3.52
C PRO A 501 9.20 20.52 -3.54
N ALA A 502 10.13 20.45 -2.58
CA ALA A 502 11.23 21.41 -2.48
C ALA A 502 12.24 21.21 -3.63
N LYS A 503 12.69 22.32 -4.23
CA LYS A 503 13.85 22.29 -5.13
C LYS A 503 15.10 22.02 -4.31
N ARG A 504 15.93 21.07 -4.74
CA ARG A 504 17.20 20.73 -4.08
C ARG A 504 18.33 21.50 -4.75
N SER A 505 19.07 22.28 -3.97
CA SER A 505 20.24 23.05 -4.42
C SER A 505 21.36 23.01 -3.38
N GLY A 506 22.57 23.40 -3.80
CA GLY A 506 23.75 23.41 -2.94
C GLY A 506 24.55 22.11 -2.98
N PRO A 507 25.66 22.05 -2.22
CA PRO A 507 26.54 20.89 -2.19
C PRO A 507 25.87 19.65 -1.61
N PHE A 508 26.18 18.48 -2.16
CA PHE A 508 25.68 17.19 -1.69
C PHE A 508 26.77 16.11 -1.78
N ILE A 509 26.55 14.98 -1.12
CA ILE A 509 27.38 13.78 -1.25
C ILE A 509 26.90 13.01 -2.48
N SER A 510 27.67 13.05 -3.56
CA SER A 510 27.35 12.42 -4.86
C SER A 510 27.72 10.94 -4.88
N ALA A 511 28.80 10.53 -4.18
CA ALA A 511 29.22 9.14 -4.08
C ALA A 511 29.76 8.79 -2.69
N ALA A 512 29.47 7.58 -2.22
CA ALA A 512 29.99 7.01 -0.98
C ALA A 512 29.94 5.48 -1.06
N ALA A 513 30.90 4.79 -0.44
CA ALA A 513 30.94 3.34 -0.43
C ALA A 513 29.94 2.74 0.59
N TYR A 514 29.06 1.86 0.15
CA TYR A 514 28.18 1.07 1.01
C TYR A 514 28.82 -0.29 1.34
N PRO A 515 28.75 -0.81 2.59
CA PRO A 515 28.21 -0.17 3.80
C PRO A 515 29.26 0.67 4.57
N GLY A 516 30.39 1.04 3.94
CA GLY A 516 31.51 1.69 4.62
C GLY A 516 31.19 3.05 5.27
N ILE A 517 30.24 3.81 4.73
CA ILE A 517 29.76 5.10 5.27
C ILE A 517 28.23 5.03 5.40
N LEU A 518 27.71 5.28 6.60
CA LEU A 518 26.28 5.33 6.90
C LEU A 518 25.88 6.76 7.29
N PRO A 519 24.99 7.42 6.54
CA PRO A 519 24.57 8.77 6.87
C PRO A 519 23.46 8.76 7.93
N ALA A 520 23.61 9.60 8.94
CA ALA A 520 22.56 9.91 9.91
C ALA A 520 21.94 11.30 9.66
N LYS A 521 22.70 12.21 9.05
CA LYS A 521 22.24 13.54 8.62
C LYS A 521 23.02 13.96 7.38
N ALA A 522 22.37 14.64 6.43
CA ALA A 522 23.06 15.32 5.34
C ALA A 522 22.19 16.45 4.78
N ILE A 523 22.56 17.70 5.05
CA ILE A 523 21.81 18.88 4.63
C ILE A 523 22.70 19.87 3.91
N ALA A 524 22.12 20.56 2.93
CA ALA A 524 22.74 21.70 2.27
C ALA A 524 22.02 22.96 2.73
N ASP A 525 22.75 23.92 3.29
CA ASP A 525 22.20 25.21 3.70
C ASP A 525 23.20 26.31 3.35
N ASP A 526 22.71 27.37 2.72
CA ASP A 526 23.48 28.54 2.29
C ASP A 526 24.80 28.24 1.56
N GLY A 527 24.79 27.20 0.71
CA GLY A 527 25.98 26.76 -0.04
C GLY A 527 27.00 25.95 0.77
N ALA A 528 26.70 25.61 2.02
CA ALA A 528 27.46 24.68 2.85
C ALA A 528 26.74 23.33 2.97
N LEU A 529 27.52 22.26 3.14
CA LEU A 529 27.03 20.91 3.44
C LEU A 529 27.36 20.57 4.89
N CYS A 530 26.35 20.16 5.65
CA CYS A 530 26.49 19.61 6.99
C CYS A 530 26.04 18.15 6.98
N ALA A 531 26.93 17.22 7.31
CA ALA A 531 26.62 15.80 7.37
C ALA A 531 27.11 15.16 8.68
N VAL A 532 26.40 14.12 9.12
CA VAL A 532 26.80 13.25 10.22
C VAL A 532 26.85 11.82 9.70
N LEU A 533 28.00 11.19 9.85
CA LEU A 533 28.34 9.91 9.25
C LEU A 533 28.81 8.91 10.32
N TYR A 534 28.47 7.65 10.13
CA TYR A 534 28.89 6.53 10.98
C TYR A 534 29.56 5.43 10.16
N PRO A 535 30.50 4.67 10.74
CA PRO A 535 31.12 3.54 10.05
C PRO A 535 30.18 2.33 10.04
N GLY A 536 29.85 1.78 8.87
CA GLY A 536 29.04 0.55 8.80
C GLY A 536 29.83 -0.76 8.75
N ALA A 537 31.15 -0.70 8.55
CA ALA A 537 32.06 -1.85 8.55
C ALA A 537 33.33 -1.55 9.37
N GLY A 538 33.13 -1.05 10.60
CA GLY A 538 34.22 -0.63 11.49
C GLY A 538 34.88 0.69 11.09
N ALA A 539 35.60 1.28 12.04
CA ALA A 539 36.28 2.55 11.86
C ALA A 539 37.34 2.47 10.74
N GLY A 540 37.57 3.60 10.05
CA GLY A 540 38.69 3.69 9.13
C GLY A 540 38.59 4.87 8.16
N LEU A 541 39.67 5.05 7.40
CA LEU A 541 39.72 6.05 6.35
C LEU A 541 38.76 5.66 5.22
N ARG A 542 37.90 6.58 4.81
CA ARG A 542 36.92 6.40 3.74
C ARG A 542 37.01 7.57 2.76
N THR A 543 36.65 7.29 1.51
CA THR A 543 36.52 8.30 0.46
C THR A 543 35.04 8.53 0.18
N LEU A 544 34.64 9.80 0.05
CA LEU A 544 33.36 10.19 -0.53
C LEU A 544 33.59 11.28 -1.58
N THR A 545 32.65 11.42 -2.50
CA THR A 545 32.66 12.49 -3.50
C THR A 545 31.55 13.48 -3.18
N LEU A 546 31.92 14.76 -3.20
CA LEU A 546 30.99 15.87 -3.14
C LEU A 546 30.58 16.25 -4.55
N GLY A 547 29.32 16.64 -4.75
CA GLY A 547 28.80 17.19 -5.99
C GLY A 547 27.97 18.44 -5.74
N GLY A 548 27.58 19.12 -6.81
CA GLY A 548 26.83 20.39 -6.70
C GLY A 548 27.66 21.57 -6.22
N LEU A 549 29.00 21.45 -6.32
CA LEU A 549 29.92 22.55 -6.09
C LEU A 549 29.98 23.44 -7.33
N LYS A 550 30.32 24.73 -7.15
CA LYS A 550 30.70 25.61 -8.26
C LYS A 550 32.00 25.08 -8.92
N PRO A 551 32.03 24.82 -10.24
CA PRO A 551 33.25 24.39 -10.93
C PRO A 551 34.42 25.35 -10.73
N GLY A 552 35.62 24.81 -10.47
CA GLY A 552 36.82 25.58 -10.12
C GLY A 552 36.73 26.33 -8.78
N GLY A 553 35.67 26.12 -8.00
CA GLY A 553 35.48 26.75 -6.70
C GLY A 553 36.35 26.08 -5.63
N ALA A 554 36.95 26.90 -4.75
CA ALA A 554 37.67 26.44 -3.58
C ALA A 554 36.71 26.26 -2.38
N TYR A 555 36.86 25.15 -1.66
CA TYR A 555 36.07 24.80 -0.47
C TYR A 555 36.97 24.30 0.65
N VAL A 556 36.47 24.39 1.87
CA VAL A 556 37.08 23.83 3.07
C VAL A 556 36.16 22.73 3.60
N ALA A 557 36.68 21.50 3.67
CA ALA A 557 36.03 20.36 4.29
C ALA A 557 36.63 20.14 5.69
N ARG A 558 35.80 20.29 6.73
CA ARG A 558 36.16 20.09 8.13
C ARG A 558 35.51 18.81 8.65
N ALA A 559 36.33 17.86 9.04
CA ALA A 559 35.95 16.69 9.83
C ALA A 559 36.96 16.55 10.98
N HIS A 560 37.52 15.36 11.21
CA HIS A 560 38.67 15.20 12.12
C HIS A 560 39.89 16.02 11.66
N GLU A 561 40.12 16.09 10.35
CA GLU A 561 41.15 16.94 9.73
C GLU A 561 40.49 17.94 8.78
N THR A 562 41.12 19.10 8.61
CA THR A 562 40.69 20.12 7.65
C THR A 562 41.38 19.89 6.31
N GLN A 563 40.61 19.83 5.23
CA GLN A 563 41.08 19.68 3.86
C GLN A 563 40.63 20.88 3.03
N ASN A 564 41.56 21.47 2.29
CA ASN A 564 41.22 22.41 1.22
C ASN A 564 41.01 21.59 -0.04
N ILE A 565 39.87 21.81 -0.70
CA ILE A 565 39.47 21.06 -1.89
C ILE A 565 39.06 22.05 -2.98
N GLU A 566 39.33 21.68 -4.22
CA GLU A 566 38.94 22.43 -5.40
C GLU A 566 37.97 21.55 -6.20
N ALA A 567 36.84 22.13 -6.61
CA ALA A 567 35.87 21.44 -7.43
C ALA A 567 36.37 21.35 -8.88
N ASP A 568 36.20 20.18 -9.49
CA ASP A 568 36.51 19.99 -10.91
C ASP A 568 35.54 20.73 -11.84
N ASP A 569 35.74 20.58 -13.14
CA ASP A 569 34.91 21.22 -14.19
C ASP A 569 33.43 20.78 -14.14
N THR A 570 33.13 19.65 -13.49
CA THR A 570 31.77 19.13 -13.32
C THR A 570 31.14 19.55 -11.99
N GLY A 571 31.90 20.24 -11.13
CA GLY A 571 31.44 20.64 -9.81
C GLY A 571 31.50 19.50 -8.78
N GLU A 572 32.41 18.54 -8.99
CA GLU A 572 32.67 17.44 -8.06
C GLU A 572 34.04 17.57 -7.37
N ALA A 573 34.16 17.02 -6.16
CA ALA A 573 35.44 16.93 -5.44
C ALA A 573 35.50 15.69 -4.53
N PRO A 574 36.50 14.80 -4.68
CA PRO A 574 36.69 13.70 -3.75
C PRO A 574 37.34 14.18 -2.46
N ILE A 575 36.89 13.65 -1.32
CA ILE A 575 37.50 13.90 0.00
C ILE A 575 37.79 12.59 0.71
N ARG A 576 38.82 12.57 1.56
CA ARG A 576 39.16 11.41 2.40
C ARG A 576 39.00 11.78 3.86
N LEU A 577 38.21 11.02 4.61
CA LEU A 577 37.98 11.31 6.03
C LEU A 577 38.04 10.02 6.86
N LEU A 578 38.56 10.13 8.08
CA LEU A 578 38.47 9.08 9.07
C LEU A 578 37.01 9.05 9.57
N VAL A 579 36.32 7.95 9.32
CA VAL A 579 34.98 7.72 9.87
C VAL A 579 35.13 6.78 11.07
N ASP A 580 35.00 7.34 12.26
CA ASP A 580 35.08 6.63 13.54
C ASP A 580 33.97 7.16 14.47
N GLY A 581 33.08 6.27 14.92
CA GLY A 581 31.88 6.66 15.65
C GLY A 581 31.05 7.72 14.91
N ARG A 582 30.52 8.70 15.66
CA ARG A 582 29.77 9.84 15.11
C ARG A 582 30.74 10.86 14.52
N THR A 583 30.85 10.90 13.20
CA THR A 583 31.75 11.81 12.47
C THR A 583 30.98 12.96 11.84
N GLU A 584 31.23 14.18 12.28
CA GLU A 584 30.66 15.39 11.66
C GLU A 584 31.53 15.84 10.48
N LEU A 585 30.86 16.21 9.38
CA LEU A 585 31.47 16.79 8.20
C LEU A 585 30.78 18.11 7.88
N LEU A 586 31.57 19.18 7.84
CA LEU A 586 31.15 20.50 7.37
C LEU A 586 31.96 20.88 6.14
N VAL A 587 31.29 21.14 5.02
CA VAL A 587 31.93 21.67 3.81
C VAL A 587 31.36 23.04 3.51
N HIS A 588 32.21 24.05 3.34
CA HIS A 588 31.78 25.41 2.98
C HIS A 588 32.77 26.04 1.99
N PRO A 589 32.35 27.05 1.20
CA PRO A 589 33.26 27.78 0.32
C PRO A 589 34.46 28.34 1.10
N ALA A 590 35.65 28.32 0.51
CA ALA A 590 36.80 29.05 1.02
C ALA A 590 36.54 30.55 0.87
N ALA A 591 36.90 31.33 1.89
CA ALA A 591 36.70 32.78 1.92
C ALA A 591 37.59 33.53 0.92
#